data_AF-A0A183BQS3-F1
#
_entry.id   AF-A0A183BQS3-F1
#
_cell.length_a   1.000
_cell.length_b   1.000
_cell.length_c   1.000
_cell.angle_alpha   90.00
_cell.angle_beta   90.00
_cell.angle_gamma   90.00
#
_symmetry.space_group_name_H-M   'P 1'
#
loop_
_entity.id
_entity.type
_entity.pdbx_description
1 polymer ?
#
loop_
_entity_poly.entity_id
_entity_poly.type
_entity_poly.pdbx_seq_one_letter_code
_entity_poly.pdbx_strand_id
1 'polypeptide(L)'
;MPRQDRDVSREKRGKKEAQKARSRAAVQKSDSEQETDLEDEEYDSDYSDAGLIDAVKKGIKRLVVRRAETEPPGNLVYENTSTPRGLAMIIENYEFDNLPRRDGSQADFDKMCQLLRGLGYRIGSRRNVTARDMMQFMDEFAVRPEHEAAHSAMCVVMTHGEYDLLYGTDGRTVNLHKFVAKLNSRNCPNLKGKAKIFVIQACRGRKFFFSIVF
;
A
#
# COMPACT_ATOMS: atom_id res chain seq x y z
N MET A 1 37.25 -63.36 24.37
CA MET A 1 36.09 -63.67 23.50
C MET A 1 34.82 -63.36 24.30
N PRO A 2 33.72 -62.83 23.73
CA PRO A 2 33.57 -61.65 22.83
C PRO A 2 32.43 -60.67 23.30
N ARG A 3 32.53 -59.36 23.06
CA ARG A 3 31.86 -58.48 22.04
C ARG A 3 30.32 -58.38 22.08
N GLN A 4 29.79 -57.16 22.27
CA GLN A 4 28.97 -56.35 21.33
C GLN A 4 28.50 -55.05 22.05
N ASP A 5 28.16 -54.00 21.31
CA ASP A 5 27.65 -52.66 21.76
C ASP A 5 28.57 -51.43 21.54
N ARG A 6 29.25 -51.34 20.39
CA ARG A 6 29.85 -50.07 19.93
C ARG A 6 29.55 -49.69 18.47
N ASP A 7 28.61 -50.34 17.79
CA ASP A 7 28.42 -50.14 16.34
C ASP A 7 27.20 -49.32 15.91
N VAL A 8 26.20 -49.10 16.78
CA VAL A 8 24.95 -48.43 16.37
C VAL A 8 25.09 -46.89 16.33
N SER A 9 26.09 -46.31 17.01
CA SER A 9 26.27 -44.85 17.10
C SER A 9 27.12 -44.25 15.97
N ARG A 10 27.95 -45.05 15.27
CA ARG A 10 28.73 -44.59 14.10
C ARG A 10 27.90 -44.53 12.82
N GLU A 11 26.95 -45.44 12.64
CA GLU A 11 26.14 -45.51 11.42
C GLU A 11 25.13 -44.35 11.28
N LYS A 12 24.64 -43.81 12.40
CA LYS A 12 23.73 -42.65 12.39
C LYS A 12 24.43 -41.31 12.13
N ARG A 13 25.74 -41.23 12.34
CA ARG A 13 26.54 -40.02 12.08
C ARG A 13 26.92 -39.89 10.60
N GLY A 14 27.23 -41.00 9.92
CA GLY A 14 27.51 -41.01 8.48
C GLY A 14 26.33 -40.62 7.59
N LYS A 15 25.09 -40.95 7.99
CA LYS A 15 23.88 -40.60 7.21
C LYS A 15 23.53 -39.09 7.28
N LYS A 16 23.90 -38.38 8.37
CA LYS A 16 23.70 -36.92 8.49
C LYS A 16 24.75 -36.09 7.73
N GLU A 17 25.99 -36.57 7.61
CA GLU A 17 27.03 -35.88 6.83
C GLU A 17 26.80 -36.01 5.31
N ALA A 18 26.30 -37.17 4.84
CA ALA A 18 25.96 -37.37 3.42
C ALA A 18 24.79 -36.49 2.94
N GLN A 19 23.82 -36.18 3.81
CA GLN A 19 22.68 -35.32 3.48
C GLN A 19 23.06 -33.83 3.43
N LYS A 20 24.03 -33.40 4.26
CA LYS A 20 24.56 -32.02 4.28
C LYS A 20 25.54 -31.75 3.13
N ALA A 21 26.22 -32.76 2.62
CA ALA A 21 27.07 -32.65 1.43
C ALA A 21 26.25 -32.51 0.13
N ARG A 22 25.11 -33.21 0.03
CA ARG A 22 24.20 -33.10 -1.13
C ARG A 22 23.49 -31.74 -1.24
N SER A 23 23.20 -31.07 -0.12
CA SER A 23 22.58 -29.75 -0.14
C SER A 23 23.55 -28.61 -0.47
N ARG A 24 24.86 -28.79 -0.24
CA ARG A 24 25.89 -27.78 -0.55
C ARG A 24 26.25 -27.74 -2.03
N ALA A 25 26.22 -28.90 -2.70
CA ALA A 25 26.47 -29.00 -4.14
C ALA A 25 25.32 -28.46 -5.02
N ALA A 26 24.10 -28.35 -4.48
CA ALA A 26 22.93 -27.81 -5.20
C ALA A 26 22.86 -26.27 -5.18
N VAL A 27 23.62 -25.60 -4.30
CA VAL A 27 23.63 -24.13 -4.15
C VAL A 27 24.75 -23.48 -4.98
N GLN A 28 25.71 -24.25 -5.48
CA GLN A 28 26.89 -23.73 -6.19
C GLN A 28 26.82 -23.87 -7.73
N LYS A 29 25.63 -24.08 -8.30
CA LYS A 29 25.48 -24.30 -9.74
C LYS A 29 24.37 -23.45 -10.36
N SER A 30 24.51 -22.13 -10.26
CA SER A 30 23.88 -21.17 -11.19
C SER A 30 24.48 -19.76 -11.11
N ASP A 31 25.79 -19.65 -10.80
CA ASP A 31 26.57 -18.42 -11.01
C ASP A 31 27.46 -18.65 -12.23
N SER A 32 26.99 -18.26 -13.41
CA SER A 32 27.81 -17.83 -14.54
C SER A 32 26.89 -17.48 -15.72
N GLU A 33 27.12 -16.30 -16.28
CA GLU A 33 26.61 -15.70 -17.54
C GLU A 33 25.89 -14.37 -17.23
N GLN A 34 26.22 -13.21 -17.79
CA GLN A 34 27.28 -12.76 -18.69
C GLN A 34 27.36 -11.23 -18.47
N GLU A 35 28.57 -10.70 -18.32
CA GLU A 35 28.84 -9.26 -18.31
C GLU A 35 28.84 -8.81 -19.79
N THR A 36 27.85 -8.03 -20.20
CA THR A 36 27.80 -7.40 -21.52
C THR A 36 27.67 -5.89 -21.34
N ASP A 37 28.77 -5.20 -21.62
CA ASP A 37 28.83 -3.78 -21.89
C ASP A 37 27.86 -3.45 -23.04
N LEU A 38 26.87 -2.59 -22.78
CA LEU A 38 26.01 -2.02 -23.82
C LEU A 38 25.91 -0.52 -23.62
N GLU A 39 26.23 0.15 -24.70
CA GLU A 39 26.51 1.57 -24.89
C GLU A 39 25.30 2.45 -24.56
N ASP A 40 25.58 3.72 -24.25
CA ASP A 40 24.61 4.77 -23.93
C ASP A 40 23.57 4.96 -25.05
N GLU A 41 22.46 4.24 -24.99
CA GLU A 41 21.31 4.45 -25.88
C GLU A 41 20.37 5.51 -25.26
N GLU A 42 20.32 6.65 -25.97
CA GLU A 42 19.56 7.85 -25.69
C GLU A 42 18.07 7.55 -25.43
N TYR A 43 17.59 7.93 -24.24
CA TYR A 43 16.22 7.71 -23.80
C TYR A 43 15.27 8.65 -24.58
N ASP A 44 14.51 8.09 -25.52
CA ASP A 44 13.52 8.83 -26.30
C ASP A 44 12.42 9.38 -25.36
N SER A 45 12.47 10.69 -25.13
CA SER A 45 11.74 11.44 -24.11
C SER A 45 10.29 11.76 -24.47
N ASP A 46 9.74 11.10 -25.48
CA ASP A 46 8.57 11.61 -26.19
C ASP A 46 7.22 11.18 -25.61
N TYR A 47 7.21 10.41 -24.50
CA TYR A 47 6.11 10.51 -23.55
C TYR A 47 6.26 11.80 -22.75
N SER A 48 5.92 12.90 -23.41
CA SER A 48 5.91 14.21 -22.80
C SER A 48 4.98 14.19 -21.58
N ASP A 49 5.58 14.09 -20.41
CA ASP A 49 4.99 14.33 -19.09
C ASP A 49 4.29 15.71 -19.07
N ALA A 50 4.69 16.59 -19.98
CA ALA A 50 3.98 17.81 -20.33
C ALA A 50 2.50 17.57 -20.63
N GLY A 51 2.06 16.55 -21.40
CA GLY A 51 0.65 16.39 -21.74
C GLY A 51 -0.26 16.05 -20.54
N LEU A 52 0.22 15.20 -19.64
CA LEU A 52 -0.53 14.79 -18.44
C LEU A 52 -0.46 15.86 -17.35
N ILE A 53 0.72 16.48 -17.17
CA ILE A 53 0.91 17.59 -16.24
C ILE A 53 0.20 18.84 -16.74
N ASP A 54 0.15 19.10 -18.05
CA ASP A 54 -0.56 20.22 -18.67
C ASP A 54 -2.07 20.00 -18.66
N ALA A 55 -2.59 18.76 -18.71
CA ALA A 55 -4.01 18.50 -18.45
C ALA A 55 -4.40 18.81 -16.99
N VAL A 56 -3.54 18.49 -16.02
CA VAL A 56 -3.75 18.81 -14.60
C VAL A 56 -3.53 20.30 -14.31
N LYS A 57 -2.55 20.95 -14.96
CA LYS A 57 -2.23 22.39 -14.84
C LYS A 57 -3.21 23.29 -15.62
N LYS A 58 -3.73 22.87 -16.78
CA LYS A 58 -4.77 23.58 -17.55
C LYS A 58 -6.15 23.54 -16.89
N GLY A 59 -6.28 22.68 -15.89
CA GLY A 59 -7.15 22.95 -14.76
C GLY A 59 -8.41 22.12 -14.76
N ILE A 60 -8.52 21.30 -13.72
CA ILE A 60 -9.76 21.20 -12.98
C ILE A 60 -9.98 22.58 -12.33
N LYS A 61 -10.40 23.57 -13.13
CA LYS A 61 -10.75 24.92 -12.61
C LYS A 61 -11.98 24.83 -11.70
N ARG A 62 -12.74 23.74 -11.79
CA ARG A 62 -13.89 23.40 -10.97
C ARG A 62 -14.16 21.90 -11.08
N LEU A 63 -14.02 21.13 -10.00
CA LEU A 63 -14.54 19.75 -9.98
C LEU A 63 -16.08 19.86 -9.97
N VAL A 64 -16.70 19.74 -11.13
CA VAL A 64 -18.16 19.72 -11.23
C VAL A 64 -18.63 18.30 -11.01
N VAL A 65 -18.93 17.96 -9.75
CA VAL A 65 -19.57 16.68 -9.42
C VAL A 65 -21.02 16.74 -9.88
N ARG A 66 -21.32 16.10 -11.01
CA ARG A 66 -22.70 15.93 -11.49
C ARG A 66 -23.28 14.66 -10.90
N ARG A 67 -24.56 14.71 -10.52
CA ARG A 67 -25.32 13.49 -10.19
C ARG A 67 -25.42 12.66 -11.46
N ALA A 68 -25.36 11.33 -11.33
CA ALA A 68 -25.64 10.44 -12.46
C ALA A 68 -27.03 10.76 -13.03
N GLU A 69 -27.13 10.88 -14.35
CA GLU A 69 -28.36 11.26 -15.07
C GLU A 69 -29.42 10.16 -15.03
N THR A 70 -29.01 8.91 -14.78
CA THR A 70 -29.87 7.74 -14.65
C THR A 70 -29.70 7.12 -13.28
N GLU A 71 -30.81 6.83 -12.60
CA GLU A 71 -30.75 6.01 -11.39
C GLU A 71 -30.50 4.56 -11.83
N PRO A 72 -29.42 3.92 -11.35
CA PRO A 72 -29.14 2.54 -11.68
C PRO A 72 -30.30 1.64 -11.20
N PRO A 73 -30.65 0.57 -11.92
CA PRO A 73 -31.80 -0.26 -11.58
C PRO A 73 -31.61 -0.94 -10.22
N GLY A 74 -32.53 -0.66 -9.28
CA GLY A 74 -32.68 -1.39 -8.02
C GLY A 74 -31.64 -1.08 -6.92
N ASN A 75 -31.71 -1.87 -5.84
CA ASN A 75 -30.89 -1.77 -4.62
C ASN A 75 -29.41 -2.18 -4.82
N LEU A 76 -28.87 -2.03 -6.05
CA LEU A 76 -27.54 -2.49 -6.46
C LEU A 76 -26.43 -1.45 -6.23
N VAL A 77 -26.79 -0.24 -5.77
CA VAL A 77 -25.85 0.86 -5.56
C VAL A 77 -25.96 1.37 -4.13
N TYR A 78 -24.80 1.56 -3.50
CA TYR A 78 -24.73 2.16 -2.18
C TYR A 78 -25.33 3.57 -2.21
N GLU A 79 -26.20 3.84 -1.25
CA GLU A 79 -26.66 5.21 -1.04
C GLU A 79 -25.46 6.12 -0.75
N ASN A 80 -25.42 7.30 -1.37
CA ASN A 80 -24.32 8.26 -1.18
C ASN A 80 -24.83 9.71 -1.33
N THR A 81 -25.95 9.99 -0.68
CA THR A 81 -26.71 11.25 -0.74
C THR A 81 -26.55 12.11 0.53
N SER A 82 -25.87 11.62 1.57
CA SER A 82 -25.62 12.37 2.81
C SER A 82 -24.77 13.63 2.60
N THR A 83 -24.83 14.54 3.56
CA THR A 83 -24.00 15.76 3.61
C THR A 83 -23.41 15.90 5.03
N PRO A 84 -22.10 15.68 5.24
CA PRO A 84 -21.10 15.28 4.25
C PRO A 84 -21.38 13.89 3.66
N ARG A 85 -20.84 13.60 2.48
CA ARG A 85 -20.95 12.28 1.83
C ARG A 85 -20.32 11.18 2.68
N GLY A 86 -19.24 11.55 3.34
CA GLY A 86 -18.42 10.66 4.13
C GLY A 86 -17.38 11.42 4.95
N LEU A 87 -16.77 10.70 5.87
CA LEU A 87 -15.50 11.14 6.45
C LEU A 87 -14.35 10.58 5.60
N ALA A 88 -13.30 11.37 5.43
CA ALA A 88 -12.08 10.94 4.78
C ALA A 88 -10.88 11.11 5.72
N MET A 89 -10.08 10.06 5.84
CA MET A 89 -8.80 10.08 6.53
C MET A 89 -7.67 10.13 5.50
N ILE A 90 -6.70 11.03 5.67
CA ILE A 90 -5.49 11.10 4.83
C ILE A 90 -4.25 11.00 5.71
N ILE A 91 -3.39 10.03 5.42
CA ILE A 91 -2.06 9.91 6.02
C ILE A 91 -1.03 10.12 4.93
N GLU A 92 -0.12 11.05 5.15
CA GLU A 92 1.03 11.28 4.27
C GLU A 92 2.32 11.19 5.07
N ASN A 93 3.16 10.23 4.73
CA ASN A 93 4.54 10.18 5.21
C ASN A 93 5.46 10.49 4.03
N TYR A 94 6.21 11.58 4.13
CA TYR A 94 7.18 11.98 3.12
C TYR A 94 8.61 12.07 3.67
N GLU A 95 8.77 12.27 4.97
CA GLU A 95 10.06 12.34 5.67
C GLU A 95 10.18 11.17 6.65
N PHE A 96 11.32 10.47 6.61
CA PHE A 96 11.53 9.22 7.34
C PHE A 96 12.93 9.21 7.95
N ASP A 97 13.10 8.54 9.09
CA ASP A 97 14.37 8.50 9.80
C ASP A 97 15.43 7.66 9.05
N ASN A 98 15.00 6.51 8.50
CA ASN A 98 15.88 5.50 7.92
C ASN A 98 15.47 5.08 6.50
N LEU A 99 14.61 5.86 5.84
CA LEU A 99 14.12 5.58 4.49
C LEU A 99 14.27 6.83 3.60
N PRO A 100 14.34 6.66 2.27
CA PRO A 100 14.42 7.79 1.35
C PRO A 100 13.23 8.74 1.52
N ARG A 101 13.49 10.04 1.40
CA ARG A 101 12.44 11.05 1.35
C ARG A 101 11.56 10.84 0.10
N ARG A 102 10.26 11.07 0.23
CA ARG A 102 9.30 10.98 -0.89
C ARG A 102 9.01 12.36 -1.47
N ASP A 103 9.97 12.91 -2.20
CA ASP A 103 9.80 14.19 -2.87
C ASP A 103 8.68 14.13 -3.91
N GLY A 104 7.94 15.23 -4.06
CA GLY A 104 6.74 15.29 -4.90
C GLY A 104 5.43 14.86 -4.23
N SER A 105 5.48 14.12 -3.10
CA SER A 105 4.28 13.67 -2.36
C SER A 105 3.37 14.84 -1.94
N GLN A 106 3.95 16.00 -1.65
CA GLN A 106 3.21 17.19 -1.23
C GLN A 106 2.15 17.62 -2.26
N ALA A 107 2.49 17.57 -3.55
CA ALA A 107 1.56 17.94 -4.62
C ALA A 107 0.39 16.95 -4.70
N ASP A 108 0.64 15.66 -4.46
CA ASP A 108 -0.39 14.62 -4.44
C ASP A 108 -1.33 14.80 -3.25
N PHE A 109 -0.80 15.14 -2.07
CA PHE A 109 -1.60 15.43 -0.89
C PHE A 109 -2.57 16.60 -1.13
N ASP A 110 -2.07 17.70 -1.70
CA ASP A 110 -2.89 18.89 -1.91
C ASP A 110 -4.00 18.63 -2.94
N LYS A 111 -3.68 17.92 -4.02
CA LYS A 111 -4.66 17.48 -5.02
C LYS A 111 -5.70 16.54 -4.41
N MET A 112 -5.28 15.59 -3.57
CA MET A 112 -6.19 14.65 -2.92
C MET A 112 -7.13 15.36 -1.95
N CYS A 113 -6.63 16.34 -1.18
CA CYS A 113 -7.45 17.17 -0.32
C CYS A 113 -8.50 17.96 -1.12
N GLN A 114 -8.09 18.56 -2.25
CA GLN A 114 -9.02 19.29 -3.12
C GLN A 114 -10.08 18.37 -3.73
N LEU A 115 -9.67 17.20 -4.21
CA LEU A 115 -10.58 16.20 -4.77
C LEU A 115 -11.63 15.76 -3.74
N LEU A 116 -11.19 15.36 -2.55
CA LEU A 116 -12.10 14.84 -1.52
C LEU A 116 -13.05 15.89 -0.97
N ARG A 117 -12.60 17.14 -0.83
CA ARG A 117 -13.50 18.27 -0.51
C ARG A 117 -14.49 18.50 -1.63
N GLY A 118 -14.05 18.47 -2.89
CA GLY A 118 -14.93 18.61 -4.05
C GLY A 118 -15.97 17.49 -4.15
N LEU A 119 -15.62 16.28 -3.71
CA LEU A 119 -16.54 15.13 -3.59
C LEU A 119 -17.45 15.20 -2.36
N GLY A 120 -17.33 16.22 -1.50
CA GLY A 120 -18.21 16.42 -0.34
C GLY A 120 -17.83 15.62 0.91
N TYR A 121 -16.56 15.20 1.04
CA TYR A 121 -16.06 14.53 2.24
C TYR A 121 -15.55 15.54 3.27
N ARG A 122 -15.73 15.19 4.55
CA ARG A 122 -15.05 15.89 5.66
C ARG A 122 -13.69 15.22 5.92
N ILE A 123 -12.62 15.97 5.73
CA ILE A 123 -11.25 15.44 5.77
C ILE A 123 -10.63 15.62 7.16
N GLY A 124 -10.06 14.55 7.70
CA GLY A 124 -9.03 14.60 8.74
C GLY A 124 -7.71 14.10 8.16
N SER A 125 -6.62 14.85 8.34
CA SER A 125 -5.31 14.48 7.80
C SER A 125 -4.21 14.55 8.86
N ARG A 126 -3.20 13.70 8.70
CA ARG A 126 -1.95 13.75 9.47
C ARG A 126 -0.76 13.54 8.54
N ARG A 127 0.35 14.23 8.83
CA ARG A 127 1.60 14.13 8.09
C ARG A 127 2.72 13.61 8.98
N ASN A 128 3.66 12.87 8.38
CA ASN A 128 4.87 12.34 9.00
C ASN A 128 4.62 11.67 10.36
N VAL A 129 3.74 10.67 10.37
CA VAL A 129 3.35 9.93 11.57
C VAL A 129 4.10 8.60 11.68
N THR A 130 4.40 8.22 12.92
CA THR A 130 4.99 6.92 13.24
C THR A 130 4.01 5.78 12.98
N ALA A 131 4.50 4.54 12.88
CA ALA A 131 3.65 3.37 12.68
C ALA A 131 2.57 3.23 13.78
N ARG A 132 2.93 3.58 15.03
CA ARG A 132 1.99 3.58 16.15
C ARG A 132 0.91 4.64 15.95
N ASP A 133 1.31 5.86 15.59
CA ASP A 133 0.38 6.98 15.48
C ASP A 133 -0.51 6.85 14.23
N MET A 134 -0.07 6.13 13.19
CA MET A 134 -0.93 5.70 12.07
C MET A 134 -2.09 4.82 12.56
N MET A 135 -1.79 3.81 13.37
CA MET A 135 -2.81 2.92 13.94
C MET A 135 -3.73 3.67 14.90
N GLN A 136 -3.17 4.55 15.73
CA GLN A 136 -3.95 5.39 16.64
C GLN A 136 -4.90 6.31 15.86
N PHE A 137 -4.43 6.95 14.80
CA PHE A 137 -5.28 7.82 14.00
C PHE A 137 -6.40 7.04 13.29
N MET A 138 -6.12 5.82 12.83
CA MET A 138 -7.14 4.92 12.27
C MET A 138 -8.18 4.51 13.33
N ASP A 139 -7.75 4.26 14.55
CA ASP A 139 -8.65 3.94 15.66
C ASP A 139 -9.53 5.14 16.03
N GLU A 140 -8.94 6.33 16.16
CA GLU A 140 -9.67 7.59 16.38
C GLU A 140 -10.66 7.87 15.25
N PHE A 141 -10.28 7.61 14.00
CA PHE A 141 -11.14 7.77 12.85
C PHE A 141 -12.29 6.76 12.85
N ALA A 142 -12.06 5.51 13.23
CA ALA A 142 -13.08 4.45 13.24
C ALA A 142 -14.19 4.71 14.27
N VAL A 143 -13.87 5.35 15.40
CA VAL A 143 -14.84 5.64 16.48
C VAL A 143 -15.62 6.94 16.30
N ARG A 144 -15.40 7.67 15.18
CA ARG A 144 -16.09 8.94 14.93
C ARG A 144 -17.61 8.75 14.84
N PRO A 145 -18.41 9.45 15.66
CA PRO A 145 -19.86 9.32 15.63
C PRO A 145 -20.45 9.80 14.30
N GLU A 146 -19.78 10.71 13.59
CA GLU A 146 -20.28 11.22 12.32
C GLU A 146 -20.39 10.17 11.20
N HIS A 147 -19.75 9.00 11.37
CA HIS A 147 -19.96 7.85 10.48
C HIS A 147 -21.40 7.36 10.49
N GLU A 148 -22.18 7.58 11.56
CA GLU A 148 -23.57 7.18 11.65
C GLU A 148 -24.45 7.95 10.65
N ALA A 149 -24.26 9.26 10.55
CA ALA A 149 -25.02 10.14 9.64
C ALA A 149 -24.47 10.15 8.21
N ALA A 150 -23.20 9.77 8.01
CA ALA A 150 -22.59 9.73 6.69
C ALA A 150 -22.85 8.40 5.97
N HIS A 151 -22.82 8.39 4.64
CA HIS A 151 -23.10 7.18 3.84
C HIS A 151 -21.85 6.43 3.38
N SER A 152 -20.66 7.03 3.51
CA SER A 152 -19.41 6.42 3.09
C SER A 152 -18.23 6.84 3.97
N ALA A 153 -17.13 6.10 3.87
CA ALA A 153 -15.84 6.51 4.43
C ALA A 153 -14.72 6.26 3.43
N MET A 154 -13.72 7.14 3.43
CA MET A 154 -12.52 6.98 2.63
C MET A 154 -11.27 7.05 3.48
N CYS A 155 -10.29 6.21 3.17
CA CYS A 155 -8.97 6.24 3.78
C CYS A 155 -7.91 6.29 2.67
N VAL A 156 -7.09 7.34 2.70
CA VAL A 156 -5.96 7.52 1.80
C VAL A 156 -4.68 7.43 2.61
N VAL A 157 -3.77 6.55 2.22
CA VAL A 157 -2.46 6.40 2.85
C VAL A 157 -1.38 6.49 1.79
N MET A 158 -0.46 7.45 1.95
CA MET A 158 0.65 7.72 1.05
C MET A 158 1.95 7.60 1.84
N THR A 159 2.66 6.49 1.67
CA THR A 159 3.86 6.17 2.45
C THR A 159 4.75 5.16 1.71
N HIS A 160 5.93 4.85 2.25
CA HIS A 160 6.68 3.67 1.82
C HIS A 160 5.94 2.39 2.22
N GLY A 161 6.12 1.34 1.44
CA GLY A 161 5.49 0.06 1.70
C GLY A 161 6.37 -1.11 1.33
N GLU A 162 5.99 -2.26 1.85
CA GLU A 162 6.47 -3.56 1.43
C GLU A 162 5.26 -4.52 1.42
N TYR A 163 5.40 -5.74 0.92
CA TYR A 163 4.31 -6.73 0.86
C TYR A 163 3.37 -6.70 2.08
N ASP A 164 2.17 -6.15 1.87
CA ASP A 164 1.10 -5.94 2.87
C ASP A 164 1.52 -5.20 4.16
N LEU A 165 2.56 -4.36 4.07
CA LEU A 165 3.11 -3.54 5.13
C LEU A 165 3.17 -2.06 4.71
N LEU A 166 2.82 -1.18 5.64
CA LEU A 166 2.90 0.28 5.51
C LEU A 166 3.94 0.81 6.48
N TYR A 167 4.87 1.65 6.01
CA TYR A 167 5.90 2.22 6.87
C TYR A 167 5.42 3.49 7.58
N GLY A 168 5.75 3.58 8.87
CA GLY A 168 5.77 4.83 9.61
C GLY A 168 7.07 5.59 9.39
N THR A 169 7.11 6.85 9.82
CA THR A 169 8.33 7.68 9.73
C THR A 169 9.49 7.13 10.57
N ASP A 170 9.17 6.39 11.62
CA ASP A 170 10.09 5.68 12.51
C ASP A 170 10.72 4.41 11.89
N GLY A 171 10.46 4.14 10.61
CA GLY A 171 10.92 2.94 9.90
C GLY A 171 10.24 1.64 10.34
N ARG A 172 9.31 1.71 11.30
CA ARG A 172 8.49 0.57 11.73
C ARG A 172 7.32 0.37 10.77
N THR A 173 6.73 -0.82 10.80
CA THR A 173 5.67 -1.20 9.86
C THR A 173 4.34 -1.49 10.55
N VAL A 174 3.27 -1.19 9.81
CA VAL A 174 1.89 -1.55 10.12
C VAL A 174 1.41 -2.56 9.09
N ASN A 175 0.80 -3.65 9.54
CA ASN A 175 0.17 -4.60 8.63
C ASN A 175 -1.08 -4.00 7.99
N LEU A 176 -1.13 -3.98 6.65
CA LEU A 176 -2.22 -3.40 5.86
C LEU A 176 -3.57 -4.03 6.19
N HIS A 177 -3.63 -5.36 6.34
CA HIS A 177 -4.88 -6.05 6.67
C HIS A 177 -5.39 -5.66 8.07
N LYS A 178 -4.50 -5.55 9.06
CA LYS A 178 -4.87 -5.06 10.40
C LYS A 178 -5.37 -3.63 10.36
N PHE A 179 -4.73 -2.78 9.55
CA PHE A 179 -5.11 -1.39 9.37
C PHE A 179 -6.50 -1.27 8.75
N VAL A 180 -6.74 -1.90 7.59
CA VAL A 180 -8.05 -1.91 6.89
C VAL A 180 -9.14 -2.55 7.74
N ALA A 181 -8.82 -3.59 8.52
CA ALA A 181 -9.78 -4.27 9.38
C ALA A 181 -10.40 -3.35 10.45
N LYS A 182 -9.79 -2.22 10.80
CA LYS A 182 -10.37 -1.26 11.76
C LYS A 182 -11.70 -0.66 11.28
N LEU A 183 -11.94 -0.58 9.98
CA LEU A 183 -13.23 -0.11 9.41
C LEU A 183 -14.15 -1.26 8.99
N ASN A 184 -13.87 -2.51 9.34
CA ASN A 184 -14.80 -3.59 9.05
C ASN A 184 -16.08 -3.46 9.90
N SER A 185 -17.12 -4.22 9.56
CA SER A 185 -18.42 -4.14 10.24
C SER A 185 -18.41 -4.57 11.71
N ARG A 186 -17.35 -5.23 12.20
CA ARG A 186 -17.20 -5.60 13.61
C ARG A 186 -16.57 -4.46 14.41
N ASN A 187 -15.54 -3.83 13.86
CA ASN A 187 -14.75 -2.81 14.55
C ASN A 187 -15.32 -1.39 14.37
N CYS A 188 -16.06 -1.14 13.29
CA CYS A 188 -16.76 0.11 13.04
C CYS A 188 -18.23 -0.16 12.67
N PRO A 189 -19.12 -0.37 13.66
CA PRO A 189 -20.54 -0.66 13.43
C PRO A 189 -21.27 0.44 12.66
N ASN A 190 -20.89 1.71 12.85
CA ASN A 190 -21.48 2.87 12.18
C ASN A 190 -21.27 2.87 10.65
N LEU A 191 -20.29 2.09 10.16
CA LEU A 191 -20.02 1.87 8.74
C LEU A 191 -20.53 0.52 8.21
N LYS A 192 -21.34 -0.21 8.99
CA LYS A 192 -21.97 -1.45 8.52
C LYS A 192 -22.95 -1.14 7.39
N GLY A 193 -22.87 -1.90 6.29
CA GLY A 193 -23.69 -1.67 5.09
C GLY A 193 -23.34 -0.43 4.26
N LYS A 194 -22.28 0.32 4.64
CA LYS A 194 -21.85 1.55 3.97
C LYS A 194 -20.58 1.35 3.14
N ALA A 195 -20.40 2.13 2.09
CA ALA A 195 -19.23 2.06 1.23
C ALA A 195 -17.95 2.49 1.98
N LYS A 196 -16.87 1.72 1.83
CA LYS A 196 -15.56 1.96 2.44
C LYS A 196 -14.49 1.88 1.37
N ILE A 197 -13.82 2.99 1.11
CA ILE A 197 -12.86 3.13 0.01
C ILE A 197 -11.47 3.31 0.60
N PHE A 198 -10.50 2.53 0.12
CA PHE A 198 -9.10 2.63 0.53
C PHE A 198 -8.23 2.92 -0.69
N VAL A 199 -7.43 3.99 -0.60
CA VAL A 199 -6.44 4.36 -1.61
C VAL A 199 -5.07 4.28 -0.96
N ILE A 200 -4.28 3.29 -1.35
CA ILE A 200 -2.98 3.01 -0.73
C ILE A 200 -1.89 3.25 -1.77
N GLN A 201 -1.21 4.38 -1.66
CA GLN A 201 -0.02 4.70 -2.44
C GLN A 201 1.21 4.27 -1.65
N ALA A 202 1.63 3.04 -1.86
CA ALA A 202 2.83 2.46 -1.25
C ALA A 202 3.38 1.33 -2.13
N CYS A 203 4.70 1.13 -2.09
CA CYS A 203 5.32 -0.01 -2.76
C CYS A 203 4.82 -1.34 -2.17
N ARG A 204 4.79 -2.41 -2.98
CA ARG A 204 4.40 -3.77 -2.54
C ARG A 204 5.55 -4.77 -2.70
N GLY A 205 6.79 -4.28 -2.59
CA GLY A 205 8.02 -5.04 -2.85
C GLY A 205 8.88 -4.38 -3.95
N ARG A 206 10.06 -4.97 -4.18
CA ARG A 206 11.09 -4.45 -5.11
C ARG A 206 11.09 -5.14 -6.48
N LYS A 207 10.06 -5.89 -6.82
CA LYS A 207 9.95 -6.51 -8.15
C LYS A 207 9.58 -5.44 -9.16
N PHE A 208 10.56 -5.01 -9.94
CA PHE A 208 10.32 -4.21 -11.13
C PHE A 208 9.55 -5.08 -12.13
N PHE A 209 8.41 -4.59 -12.62
CA PHE A 209 7.76 -5.21 -13.76
C PHE A 209 8.59 -4.86 -15.00
N PHE A 210 9.39 -5.80 -15.49
CA PHE A 210 9.92 -5.73 -16.84
C PHE A 210 8.74 -5.83 -17.80
N SER A 211 8.47 -4.77 -18.54
CA SER A 211 7.52 -4.82 -19.65
C SER A 211 8.13 -5.70 -20.74
N ILE A 212 7.56 -6.87 -20.98
CA ILE A 212 7.83 -7.62 -22.21
C ILE A 212 7.06 -6.90 -23.31
N VAL A 213 7.78 -6.23 -24.19
CA VAL A 213 7.24 -5.73 -25.45
C VAL A 213 7.26 -6.92 -26.42
N PHE A 214 6.09 -7.31 -26.92
CA PHE A 214 5.95 -8.29 -28.02
C PHE A 214 6.04 -7.57 -29.36
#